data_AF-W5WAR4-F1
#
_entry.id   AF-W5WAR4-F1
#
_cell.length_a   1.000
_cell.length_b   1.000
_cell.length_c   1.000
_cell.angle_alpha   90.00
_cell.angle_beta   90.00
_cell.angle_gamma   90.00
#
_symmetry.space_group_name_H-M   'P 1'
#
loop_
_entity.id
_entity.type
_entity.pdbx_description
1 polymer ?
#
loop_
_entity_poly.entity_id
_entity_poly.type
_entity_poly.pdbx_seq_one_letter_code
_entity_poly.pdbx_strand_id
1 'polypeptide(L)'
;MEEQPVPADEQVVGAALPKDGQLVRWLLAVSLTYLAAAALLAWLSGAQALRVLGFAVDVPMALLALAVIIRLARLRQVCRSRALRPALLAPQLAAGVALAGIPDVRVRVGTRAVGRSYRAGRHAVVLLNDGLLEQVPLATTFVVAHELGHVARHDSLRQTVVAVYLVTTLALTVWVLPPAGWAVGVLAVLGLATTYTWSRELDCDRIGSRCAGQRSAVAAIETFGRLRTANPLLRLWAQVSHPPLSLRRNAVLDPERTCGWFGPRD
;
A
#
# COMPACT_ATOMS: atom_id res chain seq x y z
N MET A 1 -23.59 7.60 33.75
CA MET A 1 -23.46 7.72 32.28
C MET A 1 -23.15 6.33 31.76
N GLU A 2 -24.18 5.59 31.38
CA GLU A 2 -24.00 4.30 30.68
C GLU A 2 -23.45 4.59 29.30
N GLU A 3 -22.30 4.00 28.96
CA GLU A 3 -21.78 4.00 27.59
C GLU A 3 -22.76 3.19 26.74
N GLN A 4 -23.63 3.88 26.00
CA GLN A 4 -24.40 3.24 24.94
C GLN A 4 -23.42 2.67 23.90
N PRO A 5 -23.50 1.37 23.58
CA PRO A 5 -22.69 0.79 22.52
C PRO A 5 -23.09 1.47 21.21
N VAL A 6 -22.13 2.16 20.58
CA VAL A 6 -22.30 2.69 19.23
C VAL A 6 -22.56 1.49 18.32
N PRO A 7 -23.72 1.43 17.64
CA PRO A 7 -23.96 0.35 16.69
C PRO A 7 -22.93 0.48 15.57
N ALA A 8 -22.01 -0.47 15.51
CA ALA A 8 -21.17 -0.62 14.35
C ALA A 8 -22.08 -1.05 13.21
N ASP A 9 -22.40 -0.14 12.29
CA ASP A 9 -23.20 -0.44 11.11
C ASP A 9 -22.53 -1.57 10.31
N GLU A 10 -23.02 -2.80 10.50
CA GLU A 10 -22.51 -4.03 9.88
C GLU A 10 -22.50 -3.97 8.35
N GLN A 11 -23.28 -3.04 7.76
CA GLN A 11 -23.39 -2.87 6.32
C GLN A 11 -22.22 -2.09 5.67
N VAL A 12 -21.41 -1.33 6.42
CA VAL A 12 -20.42 -0.42 5.83
C VAL A 12 -19.11 -1.12 5.40
N VAL A 13 -18.74 -2.21 6.07
CA VAL A 13 -17.40 -2.84 5.88
C VAL A 13 -17.28 -3.56 4.53
N GLY A 14 -18.34 -4.25 4.08
CA GLY A 14 -18.33 -5.01 2.82
C GLY A 14 -18.33 -4.14 1.56
N ALA A 15 -19.00 -2.98 1.61
CA ALA A 15 -19.08 -2.04 0.49
C ALA A 15 -17.78 -1.24 0.30
N ALA A 16 -16.97 -1.09 1.35
CA ALA A 16 -15.77 -0.26 1.34
C ALA A 16 -14.54 -0.94 0.68
N LEU A 17 -14.58 -2.26 0.43
CA LEU A 17 -13.43 -3.00 -0.08
C LEU A 17 -13.46 -3.16 -1.61
N PRO A 18 -12.32 -2.95 -2.30
CA PRO A 18 -12.26 -2.99 -3.75
C PRO A 18 -12.38 -4.41 -4.31
N LYS A 19 -13.13 -4.54 -5.41
CA LYS A 19 -13.30 -5.81 -6.14
C LYS A 19 -12.08 -6.13 -7.01
N ASP A 20 -11.83 -7.41 -7.25
CA ASP A 20 -10.70 -7.89 -8.09
C ASP A 20 -10.70 -7.28 -9.51
N GLY A 21 -11.86 -7.00 -10.10
CA GLY A 21 -11.96 -6.35 -11.42
C GLY A 21 -11.36 -4.93 -11.47
N GLN A 22 -11.17 -4.26 -10.34
CA GLN A 22 -10.44 -2.98 -10.27
C GLN A 22 -8.93 -3.19 -10.37
N LEU A 23 -8.40 -4.33 -9.90
CA LEU A 23 -6.98 -4.65 -10.02
C LEU A 23 -6.57 -4.81 -11.48
N VAL A 24 -7.36 -5.55 -12.28
CA VAL A 24 -7.07 -5.74 -13.71
C VAL A 24 -7.05 -4.41 -14.45
N ARG A 25 -8.06 -3.55 -14.24
CA ARG A 25 -8.11 -2.22 -14.84
C ARG A 25 -6.91 -1.36 -14.43
N TRP A 26 -6.54 -1.40 -13.15
CA TRP A 26 -5.37 -0.70 -12.65
C TRP A 26 -4.07 -1.22 -13.28
N LEU A 27 -3.91 -2.55 -13.39
CA LEU A 27 -2.75 -3.18 -14.02
C LEU A 27 -2.64 -2.78 -15.49
N LEU A 28 -3.75 -2.82 -16.23
CA LEU A 28 -3.76 -2.37 -17.62
C LEU A 28 -3.38 -0.89 -17.73
N ALA A 29 -3.94 -0.01 -16.91
CA ALA A 29 -3.63 1.41 -16.95
C ALA A 29 -2.15 1.69 -16.65
N VAL A 30 -1.58 1.08 -15.59
CA VAL A 30 -0.18 1.29 -15.24
C VAL A 30 0.78 0.67 -16.26
N SER A 31 0.45 -0.50 -16.82
CA SER A 31 1.24 -1.13 -17.90
C SER A 31 1.20 -0.31 -19.18
N LEU A 32 0.06 0.23 -19.58
CA LEU A 32 -0.04 1.11 -20.75
C LEU A 32 0.75 2.40 -20.55
N THR A 33 0.70 2.98 -19.36
CA THR A 33 1.48 4.19 -19.02
C THR A 33 2.98 3.91 -19.09
N TYR A 34 3.41 2.77 -18.54
CA TYR A 34 4.79 2.30 -18.61
C TYR A 34 5.25 2.08 -20.07
N LEU A 35 4.45 1.38 -20.87
CA LEU A 35 4.75 1.11 -22.28
C LEU A 35 4.82 2.39 -23.12
N ALA A 36 3.96 3.37 -22.85
CA ALA A 36 4.03 4.67 -23.50
C ALA A 36 5.34 5.41 -23.18
N ALA A 37 5.78 5.40 -21.91
CA ALA A 37 7.07 5.97 -21.52
C ALA A 37 8.26 5.22 -22.16
N ALA A 38 8.20 3.89 -22.21
CA ALA A 38 9.21 3.07 -22.87
C ALA A 38 9.27 3.31 -24.39
N ALA A 39 8.12 3.46 -25.05
CA ALA A 39 8.04 3.78 -26.47
C ALA A 39 8.63 5.17 -26.77
N LEU A 40 8.38 6.16 -25.91
CA LEU A 40 9.00 7.48 -26.01
C LEU A 40 10.53 7.39 -25.91
N LEU A 41 11.05 6.65 -24.92
CA LEU A 41 12.50 6.45 -24.77
C LEU A 41 13.09 5.66 -25.96
N ALA A 42 12.39 4.65 -26.47
CA ALA A 42 12.81 3.93 -27.66
C ALA A 42 12.90 4.86 -28.89
N TRP A 43 11.90 5.72 -29.09
CA TRP A 43 11.91 6.72 -30.16
C TRP A 43 13.09 7.69 -30.03
N LEU A 44 13.35 8.19 -28.82
CA LEU A 44 14.50 9.07 -28.55
C LEU A 44 15.86 8.38 -28.74
N SER A 45 15.93 7.06 -28.61
CA SER A 45 17.18 6.30 -28.75
C SER A 45 17.66 6.08 -30.19
N GLY A 46 16.83 6.42 -31.18
CA GLY A 46 17.16 6.30 -32.60
C GLY A 46 17.52 4.86 -33.00
N ALA A 47 18.76 4.64 -33.42
CA ALA A 47 19.25 3.34 -33.89
C ALA A 47 19.17 2.22 -32.83
N GLN A 48 19.02 2.56 -31.55
CA GLN A 48 18.92 1.57 -30.47
C GLN A 48 17.48 1.19 -30.11
N ALA A 49 16.46 1.71 -30.82
CA ALA A 49 15.06 1.56 -30.46
C ALA A 49 14.63 0.11 -30.18
N LEU A 50 15.01 -0.84 -31.04
CA LEU A 50 14.67 -2.26 -30.85
C LEU A 50 15.30 -2.86 -29.58
N ARG A 51 16.54 -2.47 -29.23
CA ARG A 51 17.21 -2.95 -28.01
C ARG A 51 16.56 -2.35 -26.76
N VAL A 52 16.18 -1.09 -26.81
CA VAL A 52 15.45 -0.40 -25.74
C VAL A 52 14.08 -1.05 -25.51
N LEU A 53 13.35 -1.37 -26.58
CA LEU A 53 12.07 -2.08 -26.48
C LEU A 53 12.23 -3.50 -25.91
N GLY A 54 13.23 -4.25 -26.38
CA GLY A 54 13.54 -5.57 -25.83
C GLY A 54 13.81 -5.50 -24.33
N PHE A 55 14.66 -4.57 -23.90
CA PHE A 55 14.94 -4.35 -22.47
C PHE A 55 13.70 -3.94 -21.67
N ALA A 56 12.84 -3.07 -22.23
CA ALA A 56 11.60 -2.63 -21.59
C ALA A 56 10.57 -3.77 -21.41
N VAL A 57 10.69 -4.87 -22.15
CA VAL A 57 9.81 -6.04 -21.99
C VAL A 57 10.49 -7.09 -21.13
N ASP A 58 11.71 -7.48 -21.48
CA ASP A 58 12.41 -8.62 -20.89
C ASP A 58 12.77 -8.38 -19.43
N VAL A 59 13.27 -7.19 -19.09
CA VAL A 59 13.73 -6.89 -17.73
C VAL A 59 12.56 -6.86 -16.73
N PRO A 60 11.45 -6.15 -16.99
CA PRO A 60 10.30 -6.21 -16.10
C PRO A 60 9.74 -7.62 -15.94
N MET A 61 9.67 -8.41 -17.02
CA MET A 61 9.19 -9.78 -16.96
C MET A 61 10.09 -10.66 -16.08
N ALA A 62 11.40 -10.58 -16.25
CA ALA A 62 12.36 -11.31 -15.42
C ALA A 62 12.28 -10.89 -13.94
N LEU A 63 12.23 -9.58 -13.65
CA LEU A 63 12.15 -9.07 -12.28
C LEU A 63 10.82 -9.42 -11.60
N LEU A 64 9.70 -9.38 -12.33
CA LEU A 64 8.39 -9.79 -11.80
C LEU A 64 8.35 -11.29 -11.52
N ALA A 65 8.90 -12.13 -12.41
CA ALA A 65 9.02 -13.57 -12.18
C ALA A 65 9.85 -13.86 -10.92
N LEU A 66 10.98 -13.17 -10.76
CA LEU A 66 11.82 -13.29 -9.56
C LEU A 66 11.07 -12.84 -8.29
N ALA A 67 10.35 -11.72 -8.35
CA ALA A 67 9.57 -11.21 -7.23
C ALA A 67 8.47 -12.18 -6.80
N VAL A 68 7.82 -12.87 -7.75
CA VAL A 68 6.85 -13.94 -7.47
C VAL A 68 7.53 -15.09 -6.72
N ILE A 69 8.69 -15.56 -7.18
CA ILE A 69 9.45 -16.64 -6.52
C ILE A 69 9.80 -16.25 -5.07
N ILE A 70 10.36 -15.04 -4.86
CA ILE A 70 10.72 -14.53 -3.53
C ILE A 70 9.49 -14.44 -2.63
N ARG A 71 8.36 -13.94 -3.16
CA ARG A 71 7.11 -13.81 -2.40
C ARG A 71 6.58 -15.17 -1.96
N LEU A 72 6.58 -16.17 -2.85
CA LEU A 72 6.18 -17.54 -2.51
C LEU A 72 7.08 -18.14 -1.42
N ALA A 73 8.40 -17.93 -1.51
CA ALA A 73 9.34 -18.39 -0.49
C ALA A 73 9.06 -17.74 0.88
N ARG A 74 8.87 -16.41 0.92
CA ARG A 74 8.54 -15.67 2.15
C ARG A 74 7.20 -16.11 2.75
N LEU A 75 6.17 -16.29 1.92
CA LEU A 75 4.87 -16.76 2.38
C LEU A 75 4.97 -18.15 3.02
N ARG A 76 5.72 -19.08 2.42
CA ARG A 76 5.99 -20.40 3.01
C ARG A 76 6.69 -20.28 4.36
N GLN A 77 7.67 -19.39 4.49
CA GLN A 77 8.36 -19.14 5.75
C GLN A 77 7.43 -18.58 6.82
N VAL A 78 6.59 -17.59 6.47
CA VAL A 78 5.62 -16.98 7.38
C VAL A 78 4.58 -18.02 7.80
N CYS A 79 4.02 -18.82 6.88
CA CYS A 79 3.02 -19.83 7.22
C CYS A 79 3.53 -20.88 8.23
N ARG A 80 4.84 -21.14 8.29
CA ARG A 80 5.44 -22.11 9.22
C ARG A 80 5.51 -21.62 10.68
N SER A 81 5.47 -20.31 10.97
CA SER A 81 5.52 -19.82 12.36
C SER A 81 4.13 -19.79 13.01
N ARG A 82 4.01 -20.29 14.25
CA ARG A 82 2.74 -20.78 14.84
C ARG A 82 1.94 -19.79 15.72
N ALA A 83 2.43 -18.61 16.06
CA ALA A 83 1.67 -17.72 16.94
C ALA A 83 0.57 -16.96 16.16
N LEU A 84 -0.68 -17.43 16.29
CA LEU A 84 -1.88 -16.79 15.75
C LEU A 84 -2.69 -16.20 16.91
N ARG A 85 -3.17 -14.96 16.75
CA ARG A 85 -4.14 -14.35 17.68
C ARG A 85 -5.42 -13.99 16.91
N PRO A 86 -6.33 -14.97 16.67
CA PRO A 86 -7.59 -14.71 15.97
C PRO A 86 -8.51 -13.73 16.70
N ALA A 87 -8.37 -13.60 18.03
CA ALA A 87 -9.20 -12.72 18.87
C ALA A 87 -9.07 -11.21 18.56
N LEU A 88 -8.07 -10.79 17.78
CA LEU A 88 -7.87 -9.38 17.42
C LEU A 88 -8.65 -8.94 16.18
N LEU A 89 -9.23 -9.89 15.45
CA LEU A 89 -10.04 -9.59 14.27
C LEU A 89 -11.51 -9.53 14.70
N ALA A 90 -12.07 -8.31 14.72
CA ALA A 90 -13.51 -8.16 14.95
C ALA A 90 -14.30 -8.98 13.91
N PRO A 91 -15.37 -9.71 14.29
CA PRO A 91 -16.13 -10.56 13.38
C PRO A 91 -16.62 -9.82 12.12
N GLN A 92 -16.98 -8.55 12.28
CA GLN A 92 -17.44 -7.67 11.19
C GLN A 92 -16.32 -7.36 10.18
N LEU A 93 -15.09 -7.13 10.65
CA LEU A 93 -13.91 -6.98 9.79
C LEU A 93 -13.58 -8.29 9.06
N ALA A 94 -13.70 -9.43 9.75
CA ALA A 94 -13.50 -10.74 9.14
C ALA A 94 -14.50 -10.99 8.01
N ALA A 95 -15.78 -10.69 8.25
CA ALA A 95 -16.86 -10.84 7.27
C ALA A 95 -16.64 -9.92 6.06
N GLY A 96 -16.30 -8.64 6.27
CA GLY A 96 -16.00 -7.71 5.19
C GLY A 96 -14.84 -8.17 4.31
N VAL A 97 -13.73 -8.63 4.93
CA VAL A 97 -12.56 -9.12 4.18
C VAL A 97 -12.84 -10.43 3.44
N ALA A 98 -13.70 -11.30 3.99
CA ALA A 98 -14.17 -12.48 3.28
C ALA A 98 -14.96 -12.11 2.01
N LEU A 99 -15.80 -11.08 2.05
CA LEU A 99 -16.51 -10.53 0.88
C LEU A 99 -15.56 -9.93 -0.17
N ALA A 100 -14.40 -9.43 0.27
CA ALA A 100 -13.31 -8.98 -0.62
C ALA A 100 -12.46 -10.14 -1.19
N GLY A 101 -12.91 -11.39 -1.05
CA GLY A 101 -12.27 -12.57 -1.63
C GLY A 101 -11.17 -13.19 -0.76
N ILE A 102 -11.05 -12.78 0.51
CA ILE A 102 -10.01 -13.25 1.43
C ILE A 102 -10.67 -13.88 2.68
N PRO A 103 -11.17 -15.11 2.58
CA PRO A 103 -11.85 -15.77 3.70
C PRO A 103 -10.91 -16.23 4.82
N ASP A 104 -9.62 -16.45 4.56
CA ASP A 104 -8.65 -16.88 5.60
C ASP A 104 -7.68 -15.74 5.92
N VAL A 105 -8.05 -14.92 6.91
CA VAL A 105 -7.21 -13.85 7.45
C VAL A 105 -6.66 -14.26 8.79
N ARG A 106 -5.34 -14.12 8.94
CA ARG A 106 -4.63 -14.45 10.18
C ARG A 106 -3.93 -13.23 10.72
N VAL A 107 -4.32 -12.80 11.91
CA VAL A 107 -3.61 -11.74 12.65
C VAL A 107 -2.56 -12.39 13.55
N ARG A 108 -1.34 -11.88 13.46
CA ARG A 108 -0.21 -12.28 14.30
C ARG A 108 0.36 -11.05 14.97
N VAL A 109 0.81 -11.24 16.19
CA VAL A 109 1.45 -10.18 16.96
C VAL A 109 2.85 -10.62 17.32
N GLY A 110 3.79 -9.69 17.24
CA GLY A 110 5.17 -9.93 17.63
C GLY A 110 5.93 -8.63 17.89
N THR A 111 6.88 -8.68 18.80
CA THR A 111 7.69 -7.54 19.25
C THR A 111 8.52 -6.86 18.16
N ARG A 112 8.89 -7.60 17.10
CA ARG A 112 9.66 -7.09 15.94
C ARG A 112 8.81 -6.76 14.72
N ALA A 113 7.51 -7.04 14.76
CA ALA A 113 6.65 -6.76 13.62
C ALA A 113 6.38 -5.25 13.57
N VAL A 114 6.86 -4.59 12.52
CA VAL A 114 6.30 -3.30 12.09
C VAL A 114 5.04 -3.65 11.30
N GLY A 115 3.95 -2.86 11.42
CA GLY A 115 2.68 -3.09 10.71
C GLY A 115 2.92 -3.57 9.28
N ARG A 116 2.62 -4.84 9.02
CA ARG A 116 2.88 -5.50 7.75
C ARG A 116 1.77 -6.46 7.42
N SER A 117 1.36 -6.43 6.17
CA SER A 117 0.32 -7.28 5.64
C SER A 117 0.82 -8.04 4.42
N TYR A 118 0.43 -9.31 4.30
CA TYR A 118 0.77 -10.18 3.18
C TYR A 118 -0.47 -10.89 2.68
N ARG A 119 -0.62 -10.99 1.36
CA ARG A 119 -1.68 -11.77 0.70
C ARG A 119 -1.09 -12.85 -0.21
N ALA A 120 -1.73 -14.01 -0.23
CA ALA A 120 -1.45 -15.14 -1.12
C ALA A 120 -2.77 -15.77 -1.56
N GLY A 121 -3.27 -15.38 -2.73
CA GLY A 121 -4.60 -15.81 -3.19
C GLY A 121 -5.70 -15.42 -2.19
N ARG A 122 -6.35 -16.45 -1.63
CA ARG A 122 -7.46 -16.34 -0.65
C ARG A 122 -7.01 -16.28 0.81
N HIS A 123 -5.70 -16.32 1.05
CA HIS A 123 -5.10 -16.27 2.39
C HIS A 123 -4.39 -14.94 2.62
N ALA A 124 -4.52 -14.40 3.82
CA ALA A 124 -3.80 -13.20 4.24
C ALA A 124 -3.24 -13.31 5.65
N VAL A 125 -2.12 -12.66 5.88
CA VAL A 125 -1.48 -12.55 7.19
C VAL A 125 -1.23 -11.08 7.49
N VAL A 126 -1.73 -10.62 8.64
CA VAL A 126 -1.46 -9.29 9.19
C VAL A 126 -0.53 -9.46 10.39
N LEU A 127 0.59 -8.74 10.40
CA LEU A 127 1.58 -8.73 11.46
C LEU A 127 1.50 -7.39 12.18
N LEU A 128 1.24 -7.42 13.49
CA LEU A 128 1.12 -6.24 14.34
C LEU A 128 2.21 -6.24 15.41
N ASN A 129 2.62 -5.05 15.82
CA ASN A 129 3.55 -4.89 16.93
C ASN A 129 2.82 -5.04 18.26
N ASP A 130 3.30 -5.89 19.17
CA ASP A 130 2.69 -6.05 20.51
C ASP A 130 2.63 -4.72 21.27
N GLY A 131 3.72 -3.93 21.24
CA GLY A 131 3.81 -2.67 21.98
C GLY A 131 2.85 -1.58 21.46
N LEU A 132 2.45 -1.63 20.19
CA LEU A 132 1.46 -0.70 19.64
C LEU A 132 0.05 -1.02 20.16
N LEU A 133 -0.28 -2.32 20.29
CA LEU A 133 -1.59 -2.77 20.74
C LEU A 133 -1.82 -2.47 22.23
N GLU A 134 -0.79 -2.59 23.04
CA GLU A 134 -0.86 -2.34 24.49
C GLU A 134 -1.00 -0.86 24.82
N GLN A 135 -0.38 0.03 24.04
CA GLN A 135 -0.38 1.46 24.35
C GLN A 135 -1.71 2.13 24.04
N VAL A 136 -2.42 1.72 22.98
CA VAL A 136 -3.67 2.38 22.57
C VAL A 136 -4.67 1.34 22.05
N PRO A 137 -5.41 0.64 22.94
CA PRO A 137 -6.40 -0.36 22.56
C PRO A 137 -7.45 0.17 21.58
N LEU A 138 -7.86 1.43 21.75
CA LEU A 138 -8.82 2.10 20.87
C LEU A 138 -8.32 2.25 19.43
N ALA A 139 -7.01 2.34 19.21
CA ALA A 139 -6.41 2.48 17.87
C ALA A 139 -6.23 1.12 17.17
N THR A 140 -6.25 0.01 17.91
CA THR A 140 -6.02 -1.34 17.38
C THR A 140 -6.96 -1.68 16.23
N THR A 141 -8.26 -1.41 16.38
CA THR A 141 -9.25 -1.71 15.34
C THR A 141 -8.95 -0.96 14.04
N PHE A 142 -8.57 0.32 14.12
CA PHE A 142 -8.14 1.09 12.95
C PHE A 142 -6.87 0.53 12.32
N VAL A 143 -5.85 0.21 13.11
CA VAL A 143 -4.58 -0.33 12.60
C VAL A 143 -4.82 -1.65 11.87
N VAL A 144 -5.62 -2.54 12.46
CA VAL A 144 -6.02 -3.80 11.81
C VAL A 144 -6.76 -3.52 10.50
N ALA A 145 -7.75 -2.63 10.52
CA ALA A 145 -8.53 -2.29 9.33
C ALA A 145 -7.68 -1.65 8.21
N HIS A 146 -6.73 -0.78 8.56
CA HIS A 146 -5.77 -0.17 7.64
C HIS A 146 -4.91 -1.24 6.95
N GLU A 147 -4.34 -2.18 7.73
CA GLU A 147 -3.54 -3.28 7.19
C GLU A 147 -4.37 -4.21 6.30
N LEU A 148 -5.63 -4.46 6.66
CA LEU A 148 -6.56 -5.22 5.81
C LEU A 148 -6.89 -4.48 4.52
N GLY A 149 -6.92 -3.14 4.55
CA GLY A 149 -7.00 -2.29 3.36
C GLY A 149 -5.88 -2.60 2.36
N HIS A 150 -4.63 -2.73 2.83
CA HIS A 150 -3.50 -3.13 1.98
C HIS A 150 -3.70 -4.52 1.36
N VAL A 151 -4.21 -5.49 2.14
CA VAL A 151 -4.48 -6.86 1.67
C VAL A 151 -5.56 -6.84 0.59
N ALA A 152 -6.69 -6.18 0.84
CA ALA A 152 -7.83 -6.11 -0.07
C ALA A 152 -7.45 -5.42 -1.40
N ARG A 153 -6.67 -4.34 -1.32
CA ARG A 153 -6.18 -3.59 -2.49
C ARG A 153 -5.06 -4.27 -3.27
N HIS A 154 -4.57 -5.42 -2.81
CA HIS A 154 -3.42 -6.11 -3.39
C HIS A 154 -2.16 -5.24 -3.41
N ASP A 155 -1.98 -4.39 -2.41
CA ASP A 155 -0.96 -3.35 -2.41
C ASP A 155 0.45 -3.90 -2.52
N SER A 156 0.74 -5.08 -1.95
CA SER A 156 2.05 -5.72 -2.14
C SER A 156 2.32 -6.09 -3.59
N LEU A 157 1.30 -6.55 -4.36
CA LEU A 157 1.47 -6.84 -5.79
C LEU A 157 1.62 -5.55 -6.58
N ARG A 158 0.73 -4.57 -6.35
CA ARG A 158 0.77 -3.28 -7.04
C ARG A 158 2.09 -2.57 -6.81
N GLN A 159 2.60 -2.58 -5.58
CA GLN A 159 3.90 -2.02 -5.23
C GLN A 159 5.06 -2.73 -5.92
N THR A 160 5.03 -4.07 -6.03
CA THR A 160 6.03 -4.81 -6.82
C THR A 160 6.02 -4.38 -8.28
N VAL A 161 4.84 -4.30 -8.91
CA VAL A 161 4.71 -3.89 -10.32
C VAL A 161 5.23 -2.47 -10.53
N VAL A 162 4.80 -1.51 -9.70
CA VAL A 162 5.25 -0.12 -9.77
C VAL A 162 6.76 -0.02 -9.54
N ALA A 163 7.30 -0.71 -8.54
CA ALA A 163 8.74 -0.67 -8.26
C ALA A 163 9.56 -1.20 -9.44
N VAL A 164 9.14 -2.32 -10.06
CA VAL A 164 9.81 -2.87 -11.25
C VAL A 164 9.75 -1.88 -12.40
N TYR A 165 8.58 -1.34 -12.72
CA TYR A 165 8.43 -0.37 -13.80
C TYR A 165 9.24 0.89 -13.57
N LEU A 166 9.22 1.46 -12.37
CA LEU A 166 10.00 2.65 -12.04
C LEU A 166 11.52 2.41 -12.13
N VAL A 167 12.00 1.27 -11.64
CA VAL A 167 13.43 0.91 -11.75
C VAL A 167 13.84 0.70 -13.20
N THR A 168 13.03 0.01 -14.00
CA THR A 168 13.32 -0.19 -15.42
C THR A 168 13.27 1.14 -16.19
N THR A 169 12.26 1.98 -15.94
CA THR A 169 12.18 3.32 -16.54
C THR A 169 13.39 4.18 -16.17
N LEU A 170 13.86 4.11 -14.92
CA LEU A 170 15.06 4.81 -14.50
C LEU A 170 16.30 4.30 -15.24
N ALA A 171 16.48 2.98 -15.35
CA ALA A 171 17.59 2.39 -16.09
C ALA A 171 17.58 2.79 -17.58
N LEU A 172 16.41 2.76 -18.21
CA LEU A 172 16.22 3.22 -19.59
C LEU A 172 16.50 4.72 -19.75
N THR A 173 16.09 5.53 -18.78
CA THR A 173 16.38 6.98 -18.77
C THR A 173 17.89 7.22 -18.77
N VAL A 174 18.63 6.54 -17.90
CA VAL A 174 20.10 6.67 -17.81
C VAL A 174 20.79 6.17 -19.08
N TRP A 175 20.27 5.11 -19.70
CA TRP A 175 20.81 4.57 -20.95
C TRP A 175 20.54 5.50 -22.15
N VAL A 176 19.32 6.01 -22.30
CA VAL A 176 18.88 6.72 -23.50
C VAL A 176 19.21 8.21 -23.45
N LEU A 177 19.02 8.86 -22.30
CA LEU A 177 19.15 10.31 -22.21
C LEU A 177 20.59 10.73 -21.91
N PRO A 178 21.01 11.94 -22.35
CA PRO A 178 22.27 12.51 -21.92
C PRO A 178 22.25 12.84 -20.41
N PRO A 179 23.42 13.07 -19.78
CA PRO A 179 23.52 13.35 -18.34
C PRO A 179 22.60 14.47 -17.83
N ALA A 180 22.38 15.52 -18.64
CA ALA A 180 21.44 16.60 -18.32
C ALA A 180 19.98 16.12 -18.16
N GLY A 181 19.58 15.09 -18.91
CA GLY A 181 18.26 14.48 -18.82
C GLY A 181 18.10 13.50 -17.65
N TRP A 182 19.20 13.01 -17.08
CA TRP A 182 19.15 12.05 -15.96
C TRP A 182 18.50 12.67 -14.72
N ALA A 183 18.84 13.91 -14.38
CA ALA A 183 18.28 14.59 -13.22
C ALA A 183 16.76 14.69 -13.31
N VAL A 184 16.23 15.06 -14.49
CA VAL A 184 14.79 15.14 -14.74
C VAL A 184 14.12 13.78 -14.58
N GLY A 185 14.69 12.73 -15.16
CA GLY A 185 14.14 11.38 -15.05
C GLY A 185 14.19 10.82 -13.63
N VAL A 186 15.28 11.05 -12.89
CA VAL A 186 15.39 10.68 -11.47
C VAL A 186 14.31 11.36 -10.64
N LEU A 187 14.15 12.69 -10.80
CA LEU A 187 13.15 13.46 -10.06
C LEU A 187 11.73 13.01 -10.41
N ALA A 188 11.45 12.72 -11.70
CA ALA A 188 10.15 12.21 -12.12
C ALA A 188 9.85 10.83 -11.50
N VAL A 189 10.81 9.91 -11.52
CA VAL A 189 10.66 8.57 -10.91
C VAL A 189 10.46 8.66 -9.40
N LEU A 190 11.24 9.50 -8.70
CA LEU A 190 11.10 9.72 -7.25
C LEU A 190 9.75 10.36 -6.90
N GLY A 191 9.30 11.35 -7.69
CA GLY A 191 8.00 11.98 -7.54
C GLY A 191 6.87 10.97 -7.70
N LEU A 192 6.91 10.13 -8.74
CA LEU A 192 5.93 9.07 -8.97
C LEU A 192 5.94 8.01 -7.85
N ALA A 193 7.12 7.58 -7.39
CA ALA A 193 7.26 6.62 -6.30
C ALA A 193 6.63 7.15 -5.00
N THR A 194 6.91 8.41 -4.66
CA THR A 194 6.38 9.08 -3.46
C THR A 194 4.87 9.24 -3.58
N THR A 195 4.39 9.76 -4.71
CA THR A 195 2.96 9.99 -5.00
C THR A 195 2.17 8.70 -4.91
N TYR A 196 2.66 7.62 -5.52
CA TYR A 196 2.04 6.31 -5.46
C TYR A 196 2.00 5.78 -4.03
N THR A 197 3.12 5.85 -3.30
CA THR A 197 3.20 5.37 -1.91
C THR A 197 2.25 6.13 -1.00
N TRP A 198 2.20 7.45 -1.11
CA TRP A 198 1.29 8.29 -0.33
C TRP A 198 -0.18 7.99 -0.65
N SER A 199 -0.54 7.94 -1.94
CA SER A 199 -1.92 7.63 -2.35
C SER A 199 -2.35 6.25 -1.84
N ARG A 200 -1.45 5.27 -1.87
CA ARG A 200 -1.67 3.93 -1.32
C ARG A 200 -2.01 3.97 0.17
N GLU A 201 -1.21 4.66 0.97
CA GLU A 201 -1.41 4.79 2.43
C GLU A 201 -2.70 5.57 2.76
N LEU A 202 -2.97 6.67 2.07
CA LEU A 202 -4.18 7.49 2.30
C LEU A 202 -5.47 6.70 2.00
N ASP A 203 -5.49 5.90 0.94
CA ASP A 203 -6.64 5.04 0.66
C ASP A 203 -6.87 3.99 1.75
N CYS A 204 -5.79 3.45 2.32
CA CYS A 204 -5.90 2.52 3.45
C CYS A 204 -6.35 3.23 4.74
N ASP A 205 -5.96 4.48 4.95
CA ASP A 205 -6.49 5.31 6.04
C ASP A 205 -7.99 5.56 5.90
N ARG A 206 -8.47 5.85 4.68
CA ARG A 206 -9.92 6.00 4.40
C ARG A 206 -10.68 4.71 4.67
N ILE A 207 -10.18 3.57 4.17
CA ILE A 207 -10.78 2.25 4.44
C ILE A 207 -10.77 1.98 5.95
N GLY A 208 -9.64 2.19 6.62
CA GLY A 208 -9.51 2.01 8.06
C GLY A 208 -10.52 2.85 8.84
N SER A 209 -10.70 4.12 8.46
CA SER A 209 -11.66 5.02 9.11
C SER A 209 -13.11 4.56 8.91
N ARG A 210 -13.49 4.14 7.70
CA ARG A 210 -14.85 3.63 7.41
C ARG A 210 -15.16 2.34 8.16
N CYS A 211 -14.16 1.47 8.33
CA CYS A 211 -14.36 0.17 8.97
C CYS A 211 -14.26 0.21 10.50
N ALA A 212 -13.38 1.03 11.06
CA ALA A 212 -13.12 1.09 12.51
C ALA A 212 -13.79 2.30 13.20
N GLY A 213 -14.36 3.22 12.43
CA GLY A 213 -14.90 4.48 12.91
C GLY A 213 -13.83 5.57 13.07
N GLN A 214 -14.25 6.81 12.84
CA GLN A 214 -13.40 7.99 12.85
C GLN A 214 -12.69 8.21 14.20
N ARG A 215 -13.33 7.89 15.33
CA ARG A 215 -12.73 8.03 16.68
C ARG A 215 -11.49 7.14 16.86
N SER A 216 -11.57 5.87 16.44
CA SER A 216 -10.43 4.93 16.47
C SER A 216 -9.29 5.41 15.58
N ALA A 217 -9.65 5.91 14.40
CA ALA A 217 -8.71 6.39 13.41
C ALA A 217 -7.96 7.66 13.86
N VAL A 218 -8.65 8.66 14.42
CA VAL A 218 -8.01 9.87 14.97
C VAL A 218 -7.06 9.51 16.11
N ALA A 219 -7.48 8.63 17.02
CA ALA A 219 -6.62 8.16 18.11
C ALA A 219 -5.34 7.48 17.60
N ALA A 220 -5.44 6.72 16.51
CA ALA A 220 -4.27 6.10 15.87
C ALA A 220 -3.32 7.16 15.27
N ILE A 221 -3.84 8.15 14.53
CA ILE A 221 -3.02 9.22 13.93
C ILE A 221 -2.30 10.04 14.99
N GLU A 222 -2.96 10.39 16.09
CA GLU A 222 -2.33 11.10 17.21
C GLU A 222 -1.23 10.28 17.88
N THR A 223 -1.41 8.97 17.96
CA THR A 223 -0.41 8.04 18.51
C THR A 223 0.80 7.92 17.60
N PHE A 224 0.61 7.80 16.28
CA PHE A 224 1.71 7.84 15.32
C PHE A 224 2.49 9.15 15.34
N GLY A 225 1.82 10.28 15.64
CA GLY A 225 2.48 11.56 15.86
C GLY A 225 3.47 11.57 17.03
N ARG A 226 3.13 10.85 18.11
CA ARG A 226 3.96 10.72 19.31
C ARG A 226 5.13 9.75 19.12
N LEU A 227 4.96 8.72 18.28
CA LEU A 227 5.98 7.70 18.01
C LEU A 227 7.03 8.11 16.96
N ARG A 228 7.20 9.41 16.69
CA ARG A 228 8.18 9.89 15.71
C ARG A 228 9.61 9.56 16.15
N THR A 229 10.37 8.97 15.24
CA THR A 229 11.80 8.68 15.45
C THR A 229 12.63 9.96 15.52
N ALA A 230 13.58 10.00 16.46
CA ALA A 230 14.56 11.08 16.58
C ALA A 230 15.64 11.04 15.49
N ASN A 231 15.80 9.90 14.78
CA ASN A 231 16.84 9.73 13.77
C ASN A 231 16.51 10.51 12.48
N PRO A 232 17.36 11.45 12.02
CA PRO A 232 17.07 12.30 10.87
C PRO A 232 16.95 11.54 9.55
N LEU A 233 17.75 10.47 9.35
CA LEU A 233 17.68 9.67 8.13
C LEU A 233 16.38 8.88 8.06
N LEU A 234 15.96 8.30 9.18
CA LEU A 234 14.67 7.61 9.26
C LEU A 234 13.50 8.59 9.12
N ARG A 235 13.63 9.85 9.56
CA ARG A 235 12.63 10.89 9.33
C ARG A 235 12.50 11.25 7.84
N LEU A 236 13.61 11.41 7.14
CA LEU A 236 13.60 11.70 5.71
C LEU A 236 13.02 10.53 4.92
N TRP A 237 13.40 9.31 5.26
CA TRP A 237 12.79 8.11 4.69
C TRP A 237 11.29 8.01 5.00
N ALA A 238 10.88 8.35 6.22
CA ALA A 238 9.46 8.34 6.61
C ALA A 238 8.64 9.36 5.81
N GLN A 239 9.21 10.52 5.44
CA GLN A 239 8.54 11.49 4.59
C GLN A 239 8.30 10.97 3.17
N VAL A 240 9.20 10.15 2.64
CA VAL A 240 9.03 9.55 1.31
C VAL A 240 8.10 8.33 1.36
N SER A 241 8.20 7.53 2.42
CA SER A 241 7.46 6.27 2.56
C SER A 241 6.06 6.40 3.16
N HIS A 242 5.76 7.52 3.83
CA HIS A 242 4.43 7.78 4.38
C HIS A 242 4.02 9.24 4.16
N PRO A 243 2.73 9.49 3.89
CA PRO A 243 2.22 10.84 3.76
C PRO A 243 2.32 11.61 5.09
N PRO A 244 2.48 12.95 5.04
CA PRO A 244 2.38 13.82 6.20
C PRO A 244 1.14 13.53 7.07
N LEU A 245 1.29 13.59 8.38
CA LEU A 245 0.20 13.31 9.33
C LEU A 245 -1.03 14.20 9.13
N SER A 246 -0.86 15.43 8.64
CA SER A 246 -1.97 16.32 8.29
C SER A 246 -2.82 15.74 7.15
N LEU A 247 -2.19 15.20 6.11
CA LEU A 247 -2.88 14.55 5.00
C LEU A 247 -3.57 13.25 5.45
N ARG A 248 -2.91 12.45 6.30
CA ARG A 248 -3.52 11.25 6.90
C ARG A 248 -4.73 11.59 7.76
N ARG A 249 -4.62 12.62 8.61
CA ARG A 249 -5.72 13.12 9.44
C ARG A 249 -6.91 13.54 8.57
N ASN A 250 -6.67 14.28 7.49
CA ASN A 250 -7.74 14.67 6.58
C ASN A 250 -8.41 13.46 5.92
N ALA A 251 -7.64 12.48 5.45
CA ALA A 251 -8.17 11.26 4.86
C ALA A 251 -9.01 10.43 5.86
N VAL A 252 -8.66 10.46 7.14
CA VAL A 252 -9.43 9.81 8.20
C VAL A 252 -10.72 10.59 8.53
N LEU A 253 -10.66 11.92 8.60
CA LEU A 253 -11.79 12.77 8.97
C LEU A 253 -12.84 12.87 7.86
N ASP A 254 -12.42 12.74 6.61
CA ASP A 254 -13.28 12.84 5.44
C ASP A 254 -13.01 11.66 4.49
N PRO A 255 -13.46 10.45 4.85
CA PRO A 255 -13.13 9.24 4.12
C PRO A 255 -13.83 9.12 2.76
N GLU A 256 -14.92 9.85 2.55
CA GLU A 256 -15.67 9.86 1.28
C GLU A 256 -15.08 10.83 0.24
N ARG A 257 -14.28 11.80 0.69
CA ARG A 257 -13.55 12.67 -0.22
C ARG A 257 -12.42 11.92 -0.89
N THR A 258 -12.70 11.47 -2.11
CA THR A 258 -11.67 11.07 -3.07
C THR A 258 -10.84 12.30 -3.39
N CYS A 259 -9.71 12.49 -2.71
CA CYS A 259 -8.80 13.57 -3.04
C CYS A 259 -8.26 13.32 -4.45
N GLY A 260 -8.76 14.07 -5.44
CA GLY A 260 -7.83 14.64 -6.40
C GLY A 260 -6.75 15.37 -5.60
N TRP A 261 -5.50 15.31 -6.05
CA TRP A 261 -4.36 15.95 -5.37
C TRP A 261 -4.55 17.47 -5.11
N PHE A 262 -5.61 18.06 -5.66
CA PHE A 262 -6.00 19.46 -5.57
C PHE A 262 -7.40 19.59 -4.98
N GLY A 263 -7.52 19.68 -3.65
CA GLY A 263 -8.67 20.26 -2.96
C GLY A 263 -10.07 19.74 -3.34
N PRO A 264 -11.14 20.41 -2.89
CA PRO A 264 -12.47 20.17 -3.44
C PRO A 264 -12.50 20.75 -4.87
N ARG A 265 -13.18 20.06 -5.79
CA ARG A 265 -13.76 20.73 -6.95
C ARG A 265 -15.03 21.39 -6.44
N ASP A 266 -14.94 22.66 -6.12
CA ASP A 266 -16.13 23.51 -6.02
C ASP A 266 -16.72 23.68 -7.43
#